data_AF-A0A7C3G1I4-F1
#
_entry.id   AF-A0A7C3G1I4-F1
#
_cell.length_a   1.000
_cell.length_b   1.000
_cell.length_c   1.000
_cell.angle_alpha   90.00
_cell.angle_beta   90.00
_cell.angle_gamma   90.00
#
_symmetry.space_group_name_H-M   'P 1'
#
loop_
_entity.id
_entity.type
_entity.pdbx_description
1 polymer ?
#
loop_
_entity_poly.entity_id
_entity_poly.type
_entity_poly.pdbx_seq_one_letter_code
_entity_poly.pdbx_strand_id
1 'polypeptide(L)'
;MICQKCSHSNPDEYNYCGNCGSKLPDNTGITLKDLVEAGILRAGDELKINLRGREVTATLLTDGKIKYEDQIYDGPLACATAVRGQTCDSWYCWRAADHASDRIYPLGHYRAMLLRQRENPTNSSNR
;
A
#
# COMPACT_ATOMS: atom_id res chain seq x y z
N MET A 1 -4.36 -17.14 -5.73
CA MET A 1 -3.26 -16.34 -6.32
C MET A 1 -2.19 -17.21 -6.99
N ILE A 2 -1.53 -16.72 -8.05
CA ILE A 2 -0.53 -17.48 -8.80
C ILE A 2 0.90 -17.16 -8.32
N CYS A 3 1.65 -18.21 -7.98
CA CYS A 3 3.07 -18.10 -7.63
C CYS A 3 3.89 -17.64 -8.84
N GLN A 4 4.56 -16.49 -8.74
CA GLN A 4 5.39 -15.94 -9.82
C GLN A 4 6.68 -16.76 -10.11
N LYS A 5 7.04 -17.69 -9.22
CA LYS A 5 8.23 -18.56 -9.37
C LYS A 5 7.91 -19.90 -10.04
N CYS A 6 6.82 -20.55 -9.67
CA CYS A 6 6.51 -21.92 -10.11
C CYS A 6 5.10 -22.08 -10.71
N SER A 7 4.35 -20.99 -10.88
CA SER A 7 3.00 -20.95 -11.45
C SER A 7 1.94 -21.76 -10.68
N HIS A 8 2.28 -22.31 -9.51
CA HIS A 8 1.31 -22.99 -8.65
C HIS A 8 0.21 -22.02 -8.19
N SER A 9 -1.04 -22.47 -8.23
CA SER A 9 -2.17 -21.74 -7.66
C SER A 9 -2.21 -21.97 -6.16
N ASN A 10 -2.19 -20.88 -5.39
CA ASN A 10 -2.24 -20.90 -3.93
C ASN A 10 -3.51 -20.18 -3.46
N PRO A 11 -4.07 -20.53 -2.29
CA PRO A 11 -5.09 -19.70 -1.64
C PRO A 11 -4.59 -18.27 -1.40
N ASP A 12 -5.50 -17.31 -1.35
CA ASP A 12 -5.21 -15.88 -1.13
C ASP A 12 -4.73 -15.56 0.30
N GLU A 13 -5.01 -16.44 1.26
CA GLU A 13 -4.53 -16.34 2.65
C GLU A 13 -3.05 -16.79 2.82
N TYR A 14 -2.43 -17.39 1.79
CA TYR A 14 -1.07 -17.93 1.90
C TYR A 14 -0.02 -16.85 1.67
N ASN A 15 0.92 -16.73 2.62
CA ASN A 15 2.09 -15.84 2.49
C ASN A 15 3.25 -16.47 1.69
N TYR A 16 3.26 -17.80 1.57
CA TYR A 16 4.31 -18.58 0.90
C TYR A 16 3.68 -19.64 0.01
N CYS A 17 4.35 -19.96 -1.09
CA CYS A 17 3.86 -20.96 -2.03
C CYS A 17 3.93 -22.35 -1.41
N GLY A 18 2.79 -23.04 -1.35
CA GLY A 18 2.70 -24.41 -0.82
C GLY A 18 3.47 -25.45 -1.63
N ASN A 19 3.85 -25.12 -2.87
CA ASN A 19 4.62 -26.03 -3.73
C ASN A 19 6.14 -25.77 -3.69
N CYS A 20 6.58 -24.51 -3.78
CA CYS A 20 8.01 -24.20 -3.95
C CYS A 20 8.63 -23.31 -2.86
N GLY A 21 7.84 -22.95 -1.83
CA GLY A 21 8.27 -22.15 -0.70
C GLY A 21 8.56 -20.67 -0.99
N SER A 22 8.39 -20.17 -2.23
CA SER A 22 8.62 -18.76 -2.53
C SER A 22 7.58 -17.87 -1.85
N LYS A 23 7.99 -16.70 -1.35
CA LYS A 23 7.05 -15.68 -0.85
C LYS A 23 6.06 -15.30 -1.95
N LEU A 24 4.78 -15.30 -1.59
CA LEU A 24 3.69 -14.93 -2.48
C LEU A 24 3.45 -13.41 -2.41
N PRO A 25 3.06 -12.76 -3.52
CA PRO A 25 2.64 -11.35 -3.47
C PRO A 25 1.48 -11.16 -2.48
N ASP A 26 1.54 -10.10 -1.71
CA ASP A 26 0.64 -9.90 -0.58
C ASP A 26 -0.81 -9.66 -1.07
N ASN A 27 -1.68 -10.67 -0.98
CA ASN A 27 -2.96 -10.74 -1.70
C ASN A 27 -4.18 -10.31 -0.88
N THR A 28 -4.02 -9.46 0.13
CA THR A 28 -5.18 -8.98 0.90
C THR A 28 -6.20 -8.15 0.08
N GLY A 29 -5.95 -7.95 -1.22
CA GLY A 29 -6.82 -7.18 -2.12
C GLY A 29 -6.94 -5.69 -1.78
N ILE A 30 -6.20 -5.20 -0.79
CA ILE A 30 -6.24 -3.80 -0.37
C ILE A 30 -5.38 -2.97 -1.29
N THR A 31 -5.98 -1.96 -1.88
CA THR A 31 -5.34 -0.95 -2.71
C THR A 31 -5.22 0.37 -1.96
N LEU A 32 -4.48 1.34 -2.51
CA LEU A 32 -4.50 2.71 -1.98
C LEU A 32 -5.87 3.35 -2.08
N LYS A 33 -6.66 2.99 -3.10
CA LYS A 33 -8.04 3.45 -3.25
C LYS A 33 -8.90 3.00 -2.06
N ASP A 34 -8.78 1.74 -1.63
CA ASP A 34 -9.49 1.24 -0.45
C ASP A 34 -9.15 2.06 0.82
N LEU A 35 -7.88 2.47 0.97
CA LEU A 35 -7.46 3.29 2.11
C LEU A 35 -8.04 4.71 2.05
N VAL A 36 -8.16 5.29 0.85
CA VAL A 36 -8.79 6.59 0.62
C VAL A 36 -10.31 6.50 0.88
N GLU A 37 -10.97 5.48 0.34
CA GLU A 37 -12.40 5.25 0.53
C GLU A 37 -12.77 4.98 1.99
N ALA A 38 -11.89 4.32 2.75
CA ALA A 38 -12.04 4.13 4.19
C ALA A 38 -11.71 5.39 5.02
N GLY A 39 -11.20 6.46 4.39
CA GLY A 39 -10.79 7.69 5.07
C GLY A 39 -9.54 7.55 5.94
N ILE A 40 -8.81 6.44 5.82
CA ILE A 40 -7.54 6.20 6.54
C ILE A 40 -6.43 7.07 5.94
N LEU A 41 -6.43 7.19 4.61
CA LEU A 41 -5.63 8.17 3.87
C LEU A 41 -6.57 9.12 3.14
N ARG A 42 -6.06 10.26 2.68
CA ARG A 42 -6.83 11.28 1.95
C ARG A 42 -6.16 11.63 0.63
N ALA A 43 -6.97 11.98 -0.35
CA ALA A 43 -6.47 12.62 -1.56
C ALA A 43 -5.77 13.93 -1.18
N GLY A 44 -4.57 14.15 -1.70
CA GLY A 44 -3.69 15.24 -1.32
C GLY A 44 -2.62 14.86 -0.29
N ASP A 45 -2.71 13.68 0.34
CA ASP A 45 -1.70 13.23 1.30
C ASP A 45 -0.32 13.12 0.64
N GLU A 46 0.70 13.58 1.37
CA GLU A 46 2.09 13.42 0.99
C GLU A 46 2.58 12.00 1.28
N LEU A 47 3.00 11.32 0.23
CA LEU A 47 3.69 10.04 0.30
C LEU A 47 5.19 10.26 0.19
N LYS A 48 5.93 9.83 1.20
CA LYS A 48 7.36 10.06 1.33
C LYS A 48 8.15 8.77 1.17
N ILE A 49 9.27 8.84 0.46
CA ILE A 49 10.26 7.77 0.37
C ILE A 49 11.65 8.31 0.67
N ASN A 50 12.42 7.59 1.49
CA ASN A 50 13.81 7.93 1.76
C ASN A 50 14.74 7.13 0.84
N LEU A 51 15.57 7.85 0.08
CA LEU A 51 16.53 7.33 -0.89
C LEU A 51 17.93 7.81 -0.53
N ARG A 52 18.70 6.96 0.17
CA ARG A 52 20.13 7.22 0.48
C ARG A 52 20.38 8.64 1.02
N GLY A 53 19.53 9.11 1.94
CA GLY A 53 19.62 10.45 2.53
C GLY A 53 18.87 11.56 1.80
N ARG A 54 18.23 11.27 0.66
CA ARG A 54 17.29 12.17 -0.02
C ARG A 54 15.86 11.76 0.29
N GLU A 55 15.03 12.70 0.75
CA GLU A 55 13.58 12.50 0.82
C GLU A 55 12.96 12.88 -0.53
N VAL A 56 12.06 12.01 -1.01
CA VAL A 56 11.26 12.25 -2.20
C VAL A 56 9.79 12.21 -1.79
N THR A 57 9.03 13.19 -2.25
CA THR A 57 7.61 13.36 -1.96
C THR A 57 6.78 13.17 -3.22
N ALA A 58 5.69 12.43 -3.08
CA ALA A 58 4.65 12.25 -4.08
C ALA A 58 3.28 12.56 -3.44
N THR A 59 2.25 12.77 -4.25
CA THR A 59 0.90 13.11 -3.80
C THR A 59 -0.06 11.98 -4.10
N LEU A 60 -0.83 11.56 -3.09
CA LEU A 60 -1.91 10.59 -3.25
C LEU A 60 -3.12 11.23 -3.93
N LEU A 61 -3.69 10.57 -4.93
CA LEU A 61 -4.91 11.01 -5.62
C LEU A 61 -6.14 10.23 -5.15
N THR A 62 -7.33 10.77 -5.43
CA THR A 62 -8.61 10.24 -4.94
C THR A 62 -8.96 8.83 -5.42
N ASP A 63 -8.38 8.40 -6.54
CA ASP A 63 -8.58 7.09 -7.15
C ASP A 63 -7.52 6.07 -6.73
N GLY A 64 -6.67 6.41 -5.75
CA GLY A 64 -5.56 5.59 -5.29
C GLY A 64 -4.32 5.67 -6.18
N LYS A 65 -4.32 6.53 -7.21
CA LYS A 65 -3.14 6.83 -8.02
C LYS A 65 -2.20 7.75 -7.26
N ILE A 66 -0.95 7.82 -7.74
CA ILE A 66 0.08 8.65 -7.15
C ILE A 66 0.59 9.62 -8.22
N LYS A 67 0.58 10.91 -7.90
CA LYS A 67 1.26 11.94 -8.69
C LYS A 67 2.66 12.14 -8.14
N TYR A 68 3.67 11.97 -8.98
CA TYR A 68 5.06 12.31 -8.66
C TYR A 68 5.60 13.18 -9.79
N GLU A 69 6.11 14.37 -9.44
CA GLU A 69 6.43 15.43 -10.40
C GLU A 69 5.21 15.71 -11.31
N ASP A 70 5.37 15.67 -12.63
CA ASP A 70 4.28 15.89 -13.60
C ASP A 70 3.65 14.59 -14.13
N GLN A 71 3.97 13.45 -13.51
CA GLN A 71 3.48 12.13 -13.94
C GLN A 71 2.53 11.51 -12.93
N ILE A 72 1.53 10.78 -13.44
CA ILE A 72 0.54 10.03 -12.65
C ILE A 72 0.79 8.55 -12.85
N TYR A 73 0.85 7.81 -11.75
CA TYR A 73 1.13 6.38 -11.70
C TYR A 73 -0.09 5.63 -11.15
N ASP A 74 -0.38 4.46 -11.73
CA ASP A 74 -1.53 3.61 -11.33
C ASP A 74 -1.37 2.93 -9.96
N GLY A 75 -0.25 3.18 -9.26
CA GLY A 75 -0.08 2.66 -7.90
C GLY A 75 1.31 2.84 -7.33
N PRO A 76 1.50 2.42 -6.06
CA PRO A 76 2.71 2.67 -5.29
C PRO A 76 3.94 1.95 -5.83
N LEU A 77 3.79 0.77 -6.42
CA LEU A 77 4.90 0.05 -7.04
C LEU A 77 5.41 0.76 -8.29
N ALA A 78 4.51 1.13 -9.21
CA ALA A 78 4.90 1.81 -10.46
C ALA A 78 5.61 3.14 -10.19
N CYS A 79 5.04 3.95 -9.28
CA CYS A 79 5.66 5.20 -8.85
C CYS A 79 7.03 4.96 -8.18
N ALA A 80 7.12 3.97 -7.27
CA ALA A 80 8.38 3.68 -6.59
C ALA A 80 9.47 3.18 -7.55
N THR A 81 9.13 2.38 -8.55
CA THR A 81 10.10 1.93 -9.56
C THR A 81 10.62 3.09 -10.38
N ALA A 82 9.77 4.04 -10.78
CA ALA A 82 10.20 5.25 -11.47
C ALA A 82 11.13 6.12 -10.59
N VAL A 83 10.81 6.27 -9.30
CA VAL A 83 11.60 7.05 -8.34
C VAL A 83 12.94 6.38 -7.97
N ARG A 84 12.95 5.06 -7.81
CA ARG A 84 14.11 4.30 -7.29
C ARG A 84 15.02 3.71 -8.36
N GLY A 85 14.53 3.57 -9.60
CA GLY A 85 15.17 2.79 -10.66
C GLY A 85 15.20 1.27 -10.41
N GLN A 86 14.53 0.78 -9.36
CA GLN A 86 14.44 -0.64 -9.02
C GLN A 86 13.11 -0.94 -8.33
N THR A 87 12.68 -2.20 -8.37
CA THR A 87 11.49 -2.65 -7.63
C THR A 87 11.73 -2.57 -6.12
N CYS A 88 10.66 -2.34 -5.37
CA CYS A 88 10.71 -2.35 -3.92
C CYS A 88 9.38 -2.81 -3.33
N ASP A 89 9.38 -3.15 -2.05
CA ASP A 89 8.12 -3.42 -1.35
C ASP A 89 7.38 -2.09 -1.12
N SER A 90 6.44 -1.82 -2.02
CA SER A 90 5.75 -0.53 -2.11
C SER A 90 4.98 -0.17 -0.82
N TRP A 91 4.57 -1.16 -0.02
CA TRP A 91 3.90 -0.92 1.27
C TRP A 91 4.85 -0.43 2.37
N TYR A 92 6.14 -0.73 2.27
CA TYR A 92 7.12 -0.39 3.31
C TYR A 92 8.09 0.72 2.88
N CYS A 93 8.15 1.00 1.58
CA CYS A 93 9.00 2.06 1.03
C CYS A 93 8.32 3.43 1.10
N TRP A 94 7.03 3.49 0.80
CA TRP A 94 6.23 4.70 0.96
C TRP A 94 5.76 4.86 2.41
N ARG A 95 5.74 6.11 2.86
CA ARG A 95 5.26 6.52 4.17
C ARG A 95 4.32 7.71 4.05
N ALA A 96 3.33 7.79 4.91
CA ALA A 96 2.45 8.95 5.02
C ALA A 96 2.41 9.40 6.49
N ALA A 97 1.96 10.63 6.73
CA ALA A 97 1.63 11.08 8.08
C ALA A 97 0.24 10.58 8.46
N ASP A 98 0.09 10.11 9.69
CA ASP A 98 -1.21 9.82 10.27
C ASP A 98 -1.92 11.11 10.69
N HIS A 99 -3.16 11.29 10.24
CA HIS A 99 -3.95 12.52 10.46
C HIS A 99 -4.28 12.80 11.93
N ALA A 100 -4.21 11.79 12.81
CA ALA A 100 -4.55 11.94 14.23
C ALA A 100 -3.33 12.24 15.09
N SER A 101 -2.15 11.74 14.70
CA SER A 101 -0.93 11.80 15.52
C SER A 101 0.24 12.54 14.87
N ASP A 102 0.12 12.96 13.61
CA ASP A 102 1.19 13.50 12.75
C ASP A 102 2.42 12.60 12.62
N ARG A 103 2.32 11.35 13.10
CA ARG A 103 3.41 10.38 13.03
C ARG A 103 3.48 9.78 11.64
N ILE A 104 4.71 9.57 11.17
CA ILE A 104 4.95 9.01 9.85
C ILE A 104 5.01 7.48 9.94
N TYR A 105 4.13 6.81 9.21
CA TYR A 105 4.05 5.34 9.15
C TYR A 105 4.20 4.82 7.72
N PRO A 106 4.76 3.60 7.53
CA PRO A 106 4.75 2.95 6.23
C PRO A 106 3.32 2.64 5.79
N LEU A 107 3.06 2.58 4.48
CA LEU A 107 1.72 2.25 3.96
C LEU A 107 1.16 0.91 4.48
N GLY A 108 2.02 -0.05 4.77
CA GLY A 108 1.64 -1.33 5.39
C GLY A 108 0.96 -1.16 6.76
N HIS A 109 1.24 -0.08 7.49
CA HIS A 109 0.53 0.27 8.73
C HIS A 109 -0.94 0.57 8.47
N TYR A 110 -1.24 1.44 7.51
CA TYR A 110 -2.61 1.82 7.14
C TYR A 110 -3.39 0.64 6.56
N ARG A 111 -2.72 -0.23 5.80
CA ARG A 111 -3.29 -1.51 5.34
C ARG A 111 -3.71 -2.39 6.51
N ALA A 112 -2.88 -2.51 7.54
CA ALA A 112 -3.23 -3.25 8.76
C ALA A 112 -4.38 -2.60 9.53
N MET A 113 -4.49 -1.27 9.52
CA MET A 113 -5.64 -0.56 10.10
C MET A 113 -6.95 -0.92 9.38
N LEU A 114 -6.96 -0.92 8.05
CA LEU A 114 -8.15 -1.29 7.28
C LEU A 114 -8.57 -2.75 7.51
N LEU A 115 -7.61 -3.67 7.58
CA LEU A 115 -7.91 -5.07 7.90
C LEU A 115 -8.61 -5.19 9.26
N ARG A 116 -8.08 -4.52 10.29
CA ARG A 116 -8.69 -4.51 11.63
C ARG A 116 -10.09 -3.89 11.65
N GLN A 117 -10.33 -2.87 10.83
CA GLN A 117 -11.68 -2.29 10.67
C GLN A 117 -12.64 -3.28 9.99
N ARG A 118 -12.19 -4.00 8.96
CA ARG A 118 -12.99 -5.02 8.27
C ARG A 118 -13.30 -6.23 9.16
N GLU A 119 -12.38 -6.62 10.05
CA GLU A 119 -12.55 -7.72 11.00
C GLU A 119 -13.48 -7.36 12.17
N ASN A 120 -13.61 -6.07 12.52
CA ASN A 120 -14.49 -5.58 13.58
C ASN A 120 -15.57 -4.62 13.04
N PRO A 121 -16.57 -5.10 12.26
CA PRO A 121 -17.62 -4.24 11.70
C PRO A 121 -18.60 -3.67 12.76
N THR A 122 -18.49 -4.06 14.03
CA THR A 122 -19.36 -3.62 15.12
C THR A 122 -18.99 -2.24 15.66
N ASN A 123 -19.24 -1.17 14.90
CA ASN A 123 -19.75 0.13 15.41
C ASN A 123 -19.91 1.14 14.28
N SER A 124 -20.95 1.01 13.45
CA SER A 124 -21.51 2.13 12.67
C SER A 124 -22.91 1.76 12.18
N SER A 125 -23.81 1.55 13.13
CA SER A 125 -25.26 1.67 12.93
C SER A 125 -25.88 2.06 14.26
N ASN A 126 -25.84 3.35 14.56
CA ASN A 126 -26.93 4.02 15.26
C ASN A 126 -26.80 5.53 15.05
N ARG A 127 -27.64 5.99 14.11
CA ARG A 127 -28.49 7.18 14.14
C ARG A 127 -27.93 8.49 14.68
#